data_AF-A0A5S6QN66-F1
#
_entry.id   AF-A0A5S6QN66-F1
#
_cell.length_a   1.000
_cell.length_b   1.000
_cell.length_c   1.000
_cell.angle_alpha   90.00
_cell.angle_beta   90.00
_cell.angle_gamma   90.00
#
_symmetry.space_group_name_H-M   'P 1'
#
loop_
_entity.id
_entity.type
_entity.pdbx_description
1 polymer ?
#
loop_
_entity_poly.entity_id
_entity_poly.type
_entity_poly.pdbx_seq_one_letter_code
_entity_poly.pdbx_strand_id
1 'polypeptide(L)'
;MMKFLDGDAERTPWEFWHDYHIMKAIDNLAEAWKEVKPRTMKLAWREIHPELFADVLTDEQPLQNIHQGIAELAHHAGFSEVNEADIVELLQSHEEDLSNEDLMEMEQQRAHDGKNDELGNEEPQRFLTAKDLSEAFDLLGRTMAIFTEKDPQRERSSEANRLIMSACKCYRELYEQMEKRLQQQTLDSFWKVPANQGIHSPKLG
;
A
#
# COMPACT_ATOMS: atom_id res chain seq x y z
N MET A 1 -22.77 19.30 -1.38
CA MET A 1 -22.65 20.75 -1.06
C MET A 1 -22.81 20.85 0.45
N MET A 2 -21.78 21.31 1.18
CA MET A 2 -21.81 21.30 2.65
C MET A 2 -22.97 22.18 3.12
N LYS A 3 -23.97 21.58 3.78
CA LYS A 3 -25.18 22.25 4.27
C LYS A 3 -24.78 23.19 5.40
N PHE A 4 -24.36 24.40 5.06
CA PHE A 4 -24.01 25.44 6.02
C PHE A 4 -25.22 26.21 6.55
N LEU A 5 -26.45 25.95 6.07
CA LEU A 5 -27.58 26.86 6.28
C LEU A 5 -28.93 26.14 6.42
N ASP A 6 -29.00 25.09 7.24
CA ASP A 6 -30.30 24.65 7.77
C ASP A 6 -30.21 24.54 9.29
N GLY A 7 -30.62 25.62 9.96
CA GLY A 7 -31.15 25.55 11.33
C GLY A 7 -30.15 25.67 12.48
N ASP A 8 -29.41 26.77 12.57
CA ASP A 8 -29.31 27.62 13.77
C ASP A 8 -28.33 28.76 13.46
N ALA A 9 -28.83 29.99 13.50
CA ALA A 9 -27.97 31.16 13.44
C ALA A 9 -27.13 31.22 14.73
N GLU A 10 -25.86 31.63 14.59
CA GLU A 10 -24.88 31.97 15.65
C GLU A 10 -23.83 30.94 16.08
N ARG A 11 -23.45 29.96 15.24
CA ARG A 11 -22.15 29.27 15.46
C ARG A 11 -21.05 29.90 14.62
N THR A 12 -20.00 30.37 15.28
CA THR A 12 -18.76 30.79 14.61
C THR A 12 -18.09 29.57 13.97
N PRO A 13 -17.32 29.76 12.87
CA PRO A 13 -16.54 28.67 12.29
C PRO A 13 -15.63 27.99 13.30
N TRP A 14 -15.14 28.73 14.30
CA TRP A 14 -14.30 28.21 15.36
C TRP A 14 -15.06 27.23 16.28
N GLU A 15 -16.27 27.57 16.71
CA GLU A 15 -17.12 26.68 17.53
C GLU A 15 -17.53 25.43 16.75
N PHE A 16 -17.77 25.57 15.44
CA PHE A 16 -18.03 24.43 14.57
C PHE A 16 -16.84 23.46 14.54
N TRP A 17 -15.64 23.96 14.26
CA TRP A 17 -14.43 23.12 14.20
C TRP A 17 -14.05 22.54 15.55
N HIS A 18 -14.29 23.27 16.65
CA HIS A 18 -14.09 22.78 18.00
C HIS A 18 -14.97 21.55 18.32
N ASP A 19 -16.21 21.55 17.84
CA ASP A 19 -17.15 20.43 18.05
C ASP A 19 -17.06 19.35 16.95
N TYR A 20 -16.15 19.49 15.98
CA TYR A 20 -16.02 18.60 14.82
C TYR A 20 -15.03 17.45 15.10
N HIS A 21 -15.55 16.35 15.64
CA HIS A 21 -14.76 15.14 15.92
C HIS A 21 -14.84 14.12 14.77
N ILE A 22 -13.93 13.14 14.79
CA ILE A 22 -13.74 12.13 13.72
C ILE A 22 -15.06 11.43 13.33
N MET A 23 -15.91 11.07 14.29
CA MET A 23 -17.22 10.45 13.97
C MET A 23 -18.09 11.34 13.06
N LYS A 24 -18.17 12.65 13.31
CA LYS A 24 -18.89 13.59 12.42
C LYS A 24 -18.26 13.68 11.04
N ALA A 25 -16.94 13.51 10.94
CA ALA A 25 -16.26 13.43 9.65
C ALA A 25 -16.66 12.18 8.87
N ILE A 26 -16.72 11.03 9.55
CA ILE A 26 -17.16 9.76 8.97
C ILE A 26 -18.63 9.86 8.51
N ASP A 27 -19.52 10.38 9.35
CA ASP A 27 -20.94 10.56 9.02
C ASP A 27 -21.11 11.51 7.82
N ASN A 28 -20.37 12.62 7.79
CA ASN A 28 -20.41 13.56 6.67
C ASN A 28 -19.89 12.95 5.37
N LEU A 29 -18.85 12.11 5.44
CA LEU A 29 -18.34 11.40 4.27
C LEU A 29 -19.36 10.38 3.77
N ALA A 30 -20.00 9.63 4.67
CA ALA A 30 -21.04 8.68 4.31
C ALA A 30 -22.24 9.38 3.65
N GLU A 31 -22.68 10.52 4.18
CA GLU A 31 -23.74 11.33 3.57
C GLU A 31 -23.32 11.92 2.23
N ALA A 32 -22.10 12.46 2.12
CA ALA A 32 -21.58 12.97 0.86
C ALA A 32 -21.47 11.87 -0.20
N TRP A 33 -21.11 10.64 0.19
CA TRP A 33 -21.04 9.50 -0.70
C TRP A 33 -22.40 9.12 -1.27
N LYS A 34 -23.47 9.16 -0.46
CA LYS A 34 -24.85 8.94 -0.92
C LYS A 34 -25.29 9.98 -1.96
N GLU A 35 -24.77 11.20 -1.91
CA GLU A 35 -25.05 12.25 -2.90
C GLU A 35 -24.31 12.06 -4.23
N VAL A 36 -23.30 11.17 -4.29
CA VAL A 36 -22.54 10.92 -5.52
C VAL A 36 -23.40 10.14 -6.52
N LYS A 37 -23.72 10.79 -7.64
CA LYS A 37 -24.47 10.14 -8.72
C LYS A 37 -23.60 9.11 -9.44
N PRO A 38 -24.16 7.96 -9.87
CA PRO A 38 -23.42 6.96 -10.68
C PRO A 38 -22.76 7.57 -11.92
N ARG A 39 -23.40 8.55 -12.56
CA ARG A 39 -22.83 9.29 -13.69
C ARG A 39 -21.55 10.05 -13.32
N THR A 40 -21.52 10.70 -12.16
CA THR A 40 -20.34 11.42 -11.68
C THR A 40 -19.20 10.46 -11.40
N MET A 41 -19.51 9.31 -10.77
CA MET A 41 -18.54 8.25 -10.50
C MET A 41 -17.95 7.68 -11.81
N LYS A 42 -18.80 7.35 -12.79
CA LYS A 42 -18.39 6.83 -14.10
C LYS A 42 -17.49 7.80 -14.86
N LEU A 43 -17.77 9.11 -14.77
CA LEU A 43 -16.93 10.14 -15.38
C LEU A 43 -15.59 10.29 -14.66
N ALA A 44 -15.56 10.24 -13.32
CA ALA A 44 -14.32 10.29 -12.55
C ALA A 44 -13.40 9.10 -12.89
N TRP A 45 -13.95 7.89 -12.98
CA TRP A 45 -13.20 6.70 -13.37
C TRP A 45 -12.67 6.75 -14.79
N ARG A 46 -13.40 7.38 -15.73
CA ARG A 46 -12.93 7.60 -17.10
C ARG A 46 -11.67 8.47 -17.16
N GLU A 47 -11.57 9.52 -16.33
CA GLU A 47 -10.38 10.38 -16.31
C GLU A 47 -9.16 9.67 -15.71
N ILE A 48 -9.39 8.73 -14.79
CA ILE A 48 -8.33 7.94 -14.16
C ILE A 48 -7.83 6.85 -15.10
N HIS A 49 -8.73 6.19 -15.84
CA HIS A 49 -8.36 5.09 -16.73
C HIS A 49 -9.18 5.07 -18.03
N PRO A 50 -8.85 5.93 -19.00
CA PRO A 50 -9.66 6.13 -20.20
C PRO A 50 -9.85 4.86 -21.04
N GLU A 51 -8.83 3.99 -21.12
CA GLU A 51 -8.83 2.81 -21.97
C GLU A 51 -9.79 1.71 -21.50
N LEU A 52 -10.06 1.64 -20.19
CA LEU A 52 -10.93 0.60 -19.60
C LEU A 52 -12.42 0.95 -19.75
N PHE A 53 -12.74 2.24 -19.85
CA PHE A 53 -14.12 2.75 -19.87
C PHE A 53 -14.59 3.23 -21.24
N ALA A 54 -13.76 3.11 -22.28
CA ALA A 54 -14.13 3.43 -23.65
C ALA A 54 -15.26 2.52 -24.19
N ASP A 55 -15.29 1.24 -23.79
CA ASP A 55 -16.29 0.25 -24.25
C ASP A 55 -17.53 0.14 -23.35
N VAL A 56 -17.43 0.53 -22.07
CA VAL A 56 -18.49 0.34 -21.03
C VAL A 56 -19.69 1.29 -21.21
N LEU A 57 -19.71 2.13 -22.24
CA LEU A 57 -20.82 3.03 -22.57
C LEU A 57 -21.52 2.69 -23.88
N THR A 58 -20.99 1.75 -24.66
CA THR A 58 -21.56 1.44 -25.97
C THR A 58 -22.65 0.39 -25.89
N ASP A 59 -22.70 -0.39 -24.80
CA ASP A 59 -23.62 -1.48 -24.69
C ASP A 59 -24.06 -1.73 -23.24
N GLU A 60 -25.28 -1.32 -22.91
CA GLU A 60 -26.03 -1.98 -21.84
C GLU A 60 -26.56 -3.30 -22.39
N GLN A 61 -25.65 -4.22 -22.71
CA GLN A 61 -26.06 -5.59 -22.97
C GLN A 61 -26.62 -6.14 -21.65
N PRO A 62 -27.84 -6.72 -21.65
CA PRO A 62 -28.37 -7.42 -20.49
C PRO A 62 -27.30 -8.37 -19.93
N LEU A 63 -27.16 -8.45 -18.60
CA LEU A 63 -26.17 -9.32 -17.93
C LEU A 63 -26.19 -10.77 -18.45
N GLN A 64 -27.36 -11.25 -18.90
CA GLN A 64 -27.55 -12.55 -19.57
C GLN A 64 -26.68 -12.71 -20.82
N ASN A 65 -26.54 -11.66 -21.63
CA ASN A 65 -25.71 -11.68 -22.84
C ASN A 65 -24.22 -11.73 -22.49
N ILE A 66 -23.82 -11.21 -21.32
CA ILE A 66 -22.42 -11.28 -20.85
C ILE A 66 -22.10 -12.69 -20.35
N HIS A 67 -22.98 -13.32 -19.56
CA HIS A 67 -22.73 -14.68 -19.08
C HIS A 67 -22.66 -15.69 -20.23
N GLN A 68 -23.56 -15.55 -21.21
CA GLN A 68 -23.50 -16.36 -22.43
C GLN A 68 -22.20 -16.11 -23.20
N GLY A 69 -21.77 -14.86 -23.35
CA GLY A 69 -20.48 -14.52 -23.98
C GLY A 69 -19.27 -15.12 -23.24
N ILE A 70 -19.29 -15.15 -21.91
CA ILE A 70 -18.24 -15.77 -21.10
C ILE A 70 -18.22 -17.29 -21.30
N ALA A 71 -19.37 -17.95 -21.31
CA ALA A 71 -19.47 -19.39 -21.58
C ALA A 71 -18.96 -19.72 -23.00
N GLU A 72 -19.29 -18.91 -23.99
CA GLU A 72 -18.77 -19.05 -25.35
C GLU A 72 -17.25 -18.88 -25.42
N LEU A 73 -16.68 -17.91 -24.70
CA LEU A 73 -15.22 -17.74 -24.60
C LEU A 73 -14.55 -18.92 -23.89
N ALA A 74 -15.17 -19.44 -22.83
CA ALA A 74 -14.69 -20.63 -22.11
C ALA A 74 -14.67 -21.85 -23.04
N HIS A 75 -15.71 -22.03 -23.86
CA HIS A 75 -15.74 -23.06 -24.90
C HIS A 75 -14.60 -22.91 -25.90
N HIS A 76 -14.32 -21.69 -26.37
CA HIS A 76 -13.19 -21.43 -27.28
C HIS A 76 -11.82 -21.71 -26.63
N ALA A 77 -11.70 -21.53 -25.32
CA ALA A 77 -10.51 -21.86 -24.55
C ALA A 77 -10.38 -23.35 -24.21
N GLY A 78 -11.34 -24.19 -24.62
CA GLY A 78 -11.31 -25.64 -24.43
C GLY A 78 -12.15 -26.16 -23.26
N PHE A 79 -12.91 -25.31 -22.58
CA PHE A 79 -13.80 -25.68 -21.48
C PHE A 79 -15.24 -25.91 -21.97
N SER A 80 -15.46 -26.93 -22.80
CA SER A 80 -16.76 -27.17 -23.48
C SER A 80 -17.94 -27.54 -22.58
N GLU A 81 -17.70 -27.76 -21.29
CA GLU A 81 -18.73 -28.15 -20.31
C GLU A 81 -19.29 -26.93 -19.53
N VAL A 82 -18.63 -25.77 -19.62
CA VAL A 82 -18.99 -24.56 -18.87
C VAL A 82 -20.19 -23.87 -19.51
N ASN A 83 -21.31 -23.86 -18.80
CA ASN A 83 -22.54 -23.21 -19.24
C ASN A 83 -22.84 -21.94 -18.43
N GLU A 84 -23.88 -21.20 -18.84
CA GLU A 84 -24.29 -19.96 -18.17
C GLU A 84 -24.62 -20.15 -16.68
N ALA A 85 -25.24 -21.27 -16.29
CA ALA A 85 -25.60 -21.54 -14.90
C ALA A 85 -24.34 -21.71 -14.03
N ASP A 86 -23.28 -22.31 -14.57
CA ASP A 86 -22.02 -22.47 -13.85
C ASP A 86 -21.35 -21.10 -13.57
N ILE A 87 -21.44 -20.17 -14.52
CA ILE A 87 -20.95 -18.79 -14.36
C ILE A 87 -21.77 -18.04 -13.29
N VAL A 88 -23.08 -18.18 -13.33
CA VAL A 88 -23.99 -17.57 -12.34
C VAL A 88 -23.73 -18.13 -10.94
N GLU A 89 -23.59 -19.45 -10.81
CA GLU A 89 -23.30 -20.11 -9.54
C GLU A 89 -21.96 -19.64 -8.96
N LEU A 90 -20.92 -19.54 -9.79
CA LEU A 90 -19.61 -19.05 -9.38
C LEU A 90 -19.68 -17.61 -8.86
N LEU A 91 -20.37 -16.72 -9.57
CA LEU A 91 -20.52 -15.32 -9.14
C LEU A 91 -21.30 -15.21 -7.82
N GLN A 92 -22.36 -16.01 -7.66
CA GLN A 92 -23.14 -16.05 -6.43
C GLN A 92 -22.35 -16.62 -5.26
N SER A 93 -21.46 -17.59 -5.50
CA SER A 93 -20.58 -18.14 -4.45
C SER A 93 -19.57 -17.12 -3.90
N HIS A 94 -19.35 -16.03 -4.62
CA HIS A 94 -18.44 -14.94 -4.26
C HIS A 94 -19.17 -13.60 -4.06
N GLU A 95 -20.49 -13.61 -3.88
CA GLU A 95 -21.28 -12.41 -3.58
C GLU A 95 -21.19 -12.00 -2.10
N GLU A 96 -20.68 -12.88 -1.24
CA GLU A 96 -20.44 -12.56 0.17
C GLU A 96 -19.23 -11.61 0.30
N ASP A 97 -19.46 -10.44 0.89
CA ASP A 97 -18.40 -9.49 1.21
C ASP A 97 -17.37 -10.17 2.12
N LEU A 98 -16.09 -10.00 1.79
CA LEU A 98 -14.99 -10.51 2.64
C LEU A 98 -15.15 -9.99 4.07
N SER A 99 -15.22 -10.91 5.03
CA SER A 99 -15.24 -10.55 6.44
C SER A 99 -13.88 -10.03 6.89
N ASN A 100 -13.84 -9.34 8.04
CA ASN A 100 -12.57 -8.90 8.61
C ASN A 100 -11.65 -10.09 8.93
N GLU A 101 -12.23 -11.21 9.35
CA GLU A 101 -11.53 -12.47 9.56
C GLU A 101 -10.92 -13.01 8.27
N ASP A 102 -11.65 -12.97 7.14
CA ASP A 102 -11.12 -13.40 5.83
C ASP A 102 -9.97 -12.49 5.37
N LEU A 103 -10.10 -11.18 5.58
CA LEU A 103 -9.03 -10.22 5.25
C LEU A 103 -7.76 -10.45 6.09
N MET A 104 -7.93 -10.75 7.38
CA MET A 104 -6.81 -11.10 8.27
C MET A 104 -6.18 -12.45 7.88
N GLU A 105 -6.98 -13.43 7.48
CA GLU A 105 -6.48 -14.72 7.00
C GLU A 105 -5.71 -14.55 5.68
N MET A 106 -6.21 -13.75 4.74
CA MET A 106 -5.49 -13.41 3.50
C MET A 106 -4.17 -12.66 3.74
N GLU A 107 -4.10 -11.80 4.76
CA GLU A 107 -2.86 -11.15 5.17
C GLU A 107 -1.87 -12.15 5.78
N GLN A 108 -2.35 -13.08 6.60
CA GLN A 108 -1.54 -14.15 7.19
C GLN A 108 -1.06 -15.15 6.13
N GLN A 109 -1.91 -15.53 5.18
CA GLN A 109 -1.55 -16.39 4.04
C GLN A 109 -0.48 -15.70 3.19
N ARG A 110 -0.60 -14.41 2.87
CA ARG A 110 0.48 -13.68 2.16
C ARG A 110 1.79 -13.62 2.94
N ALA A 111 1.71 -13.46 4.27
CA ALA A 111 2.89 -13.50 5.13
C ALA A 111 3.50 -14.91 5.26
N HIS A 112 2.72 -15.96 5.01
CA HIS A 112 3.12 -17.36 5.05
C HIS A 112 3.64 -17.85 3.67
N ASP A 113 2.99 -17.46 2.57
CA ASP A 113 3.37 -17.78 1.20
C ASP A 113 4.65 -17.04 0.79
N GLY A 114 4.92 -15.88 1.39
CA GLY A 114 6.24 -15.24 1.35
C GLY A 114 7.39 -16.06 1.99
N LYS A 115 7.11 -17.26 2.53
CA LYS A 115 8.12 -18.23 3.00
C LYS A 115 8.17 -19.53 2.20
N ASN A 116 7.24 -19.77 1.26
CA ASN A 116 7.13 -21.05 0.55
C ASN A 116 7.39 -20.97 -0.97
N ASP A 117 7.76 -19.79 -1.51
CA ASP A 117 8.11 -19.61 -2.93
C ASP A 117 9.55 -20.02 -3.31
N GLU A 118 10.24 -20.80 -2.46
CA GLU A 118 11.63 -21.24 -2.71
C GLU A 118 11.78 -22.27 -3.86
N LEU A 119 10.73 -22.59 -4.62
CA LEU A 119 10.77 -23.56 -5.73
C LEU A 119 10.13 -23.01 -7.00
N GLY A 120 10.57 -21.83 -7.44
CA GLY A 120 10.07 -21.23 -8.68
C GLY A 120 10.99 -20.20 -9.32
N ASN A 121 12.27 -20.54 -9.53
CA ASN A 121 13.24 -19.71 -10.27
C ASN A 121 13.22 -18.23 -9.83
N GLU A 122 13.51 -17.98 -8.56
CA GLU A 122 13.68 -16.64 -8.03
C GLU A 122 14.91 -15.98 -8.67
N GLU A 123 14.72 -14.92 -9.46
CA GLU A 123 15.79 -13.93 -9.56
C GLU A 123 16.14 -13.51 -8.12
N PRO A 124 17.43 -13.48 -7.73
CA PRO A 124 17.78 -13.15 -6.36
C PRO A 124 17.18 -11.78 -6.02
N GLN A 125 16.21 -11.78 -5.11
CA GLN A 125 15.51 -10.58 -4.69
C GLN A 125 16.56 -9.63 -4.11
N ARG A 126 16.89 -8.58 -4.88
CA ARG A 126 17.99 -7.68 -4.54
C ARG A 126 17.54 -6.75 -3.43
N PHE A 127 17.85 -7.12 -2.20
CA PHE A 127 17.60 -6.26 -1.04
C PHE A 127 18.77 -5.31 -0.83
N LEU A 128 18.46 -4.01 -0.73
CA LEU A 128 19.42 -2.99 -0.35
C LEU A 128 19.53 -2.96 1.18
N THR A 129 20.71 -3.24 1.73
CA THR A 129 20.94 -3.24 3.18
C THR A 129 21.63 -1.96 3.65
N ALA A 130 21.57 -1.70 4.96
CA ALA A 130 22.30 -0.59 5.57
C ALA A 130 23.82 -0.70 5.33
N LYS A 131 24.35 -1.93 5.31
CA LYS A 131 25.76 -2.18 5.01
C LYS A 131 26.11 -1.79 3.58
N ASP A 132 25.27 -2.16 2.60
CA ASP A 132 25.50 -1.82 1.20
C ASP A 132 25.50 -0.29 0.99
N LEU A 133 24.59 0.42 1.66
CA LEU A 133 24.53 1.88 1.65
C LEU A 133 25.78 2.51 2.28
N SER A 134 26.25 1.98 3.41
CA SER A 134 27.47 2.47 4.06
C SER A 134 28.70 2.32 3.16
N GLU A 135 28.83 1.16 2.49
CA GLU A 135 29.92 0.89 1.54
C GLU A 135 29.84 1.82 0.32
N ALA A 136 28.64 2.03 -0.23
CA ALA A 136 28.42 2.96 -1.33
C ALA A 136 28.81 4.39 -0.95
N PHE A 137 28.44 4.85 0.25
CA PHE A 137 28.81 6.19 0.73
C PHE A 137 30.31 6.34 0.95
N ASP A 138 31.01 5.32 1.44
CA ASP A 138 32.46 5.34 1.58
C ASP A 138 33.16 5.47 0.22
N LEU A 139 32.69 4.73 -0.79
CA LEU A 139 33.20 4.80 -2.16
C LEU A 139 32.95 6.19 -2.79
N LEU A 140 31.77 6.76 -2.57
CA LEU A 140 31.45 8.11 -3.02
C LEU A 140 32.34 9.14 -2.33
N GLY A 141 32.56 9.01 -1.02
CA GLY A 141 33.46 9.87 -0.25
C GLY A 141 34.88 9.85 -0.82
N ARG A 142 35.42 8.66 -1.12
CA ARG A 142 36.73 8.50 -1.77
C ARG A 142 36.78 9.13 -3.16
N THR A 143 35.72 8.96 -3.95
CA THR A 143 35.61 9.54 -5.30
C THR A 143 35.63 11.07 -5.24
N MET A 144 34.83 11.66 -4.35
CA MET A 144 34.79 13.12 -4.17
C MET A 144 36.13 13.67 -3.65
N ALA A 145 36.83 12.93 -2.79
CA ALA A 145 38.17 13.29 -2.34
C ALA A 145 39.18 13.32 -3.51
N ILE A 146 39.14 12.31 -4.38
CA ILE A 146 39.98 12.26 -5.59
C ILE A 146 39.69 13.46 -6.50
N PHE A 147 38.43 13.80 -6.76
CA PHE A 147 38.09 14.98 -7.57
C PHE A 147 38.59 16.27 -6.93
N THR A 148 38.46 16.39 -5.60
CA THR A 148 38.92 17.59 -4.89
C THR A 148 40.44 17.74 -4.92
N GLU A 149 41.19 16.62 -4.82
CA GLU A 149 42.64 16.64 -4.72
C GLU A 149 43.35 16.63 -6.08
N LYS A 150 42.80 15.91 -7.06
CA LYS A 150 43.46 15.65 -8.35
C LYS A 150 42.96 16.52 -9.49
N ASP A 151 41.80 17.16 -9.37
CA ASP A 151 41.28 18.05 -10.43
C ASP A 151 41.94 19.45 -10.34
N PRO A 152 42.69 19.91 -11.36
CA PRO A 152 43.26 21.25 -11.38
C PRO A 152 42.19 22.37 -11.42
N GLN A 153 40.98 22.06 -11.91
CA GLN A 153 39.87 23.00 -12.00
C GLN A 153 38.90 22.81 -10.83
N ARG A 154 39.11 23.59 -9.76
CA ARG A 154 38.33 23.51 -8.51
C ARG A 154 36.82 23.67 -8.70
N GLU A 155 36.39 24.53 -9.62
CA GLU A 155 34.97 24.78 -9.85
C GLU A 155 34.28 23.56 -10.45
N ARG A 156 34.96 22.85 -11.35
CA ARG A 156 34.45 21.61 -11.95
C ARG A 156 34.32 20.50 -10.91
N SER A 157 35.35 20.28 -10.08
CA SER A 157 35.28 19.26 -9.03
C SER A 157 34.26 19.59 -7.94
N SER A 158 34.13 20.87 -7.57
CA SER A 158 33.11 21.33 -6.64
C SER A 158 31.70 21.10 -7.17
N GLU A 159 31.45 21.40 -8.46
CA GLU A 159 30.14 21.19 -9.06
C GLU A 159 29.79 19.70 -9.17
N ALA A 160 30.74 18.87 -9.58
CA ALA A 160 30.56 17.41 -9.62
C ALA A 160 30.21 16.85 -8.23
N ASN A 161 30.93 17.25 -7.19
CA ASN A 161 30.65 16.81 -5.82
C ASN A 161 29.27 17.27 -5.33
N ARG A 162 28.85 18.50 -5.66
CA ARG A 162 27.51 19.01 -5.33
C ARG A 162 26.42 18.18 -5.97
N LEU A 163 26.56 17.85 -7.25
CA LEU A 163 25.59 17.02 -7.98
C LEU A 163 25.53 15.59 -7.41
N ILE A 164 26.68 14.98 -7.09
CA ILE A 164 26.73 13.67 -6.43
C ILE A 164 25.98 13.70 -5.10
N MET A 165 26.27 14.69 -4.24
CA MET A 165 25.58 14.83 -2.94
C MET A 165 24.06 15.02 -3.13
N SER A 166 23.66 15.82 -4.12
CA SER A 166 22.24 16.05 -4.42
C SER A 166 21.55 14.77 -4.90
N ALA A 167 22.18 14.01 -5.80
CA ALA A 167 21.63 12.77 -6.33
C ALA A 167 21.51 11.68 -5.26
N CYS A 168 22.45 11.64 -4.31
CA CYS A 168 22.46 10.65 -3.23
C CYS A 168 21.58 11.00 -2.02
N LYS A 169 20.85 12.12 -2.04
CA LYS A 169 20.04 12.58 -0.91
C LYS A 169 18.99 11.55 -0.48
N CYS A 170 18.26 10.95 -1.42
CA CYS A 170 17.22 9.95 -1.13
C CYS A 170 17.80 8.70 -0.44
N TYR A 171 18.98 8.26 -0.84
CA TYR A 171 19.67 7.13 -0.21
C TYR A 171 20.17 7.46 1.20
N ARG A 172 20.53 8.72 1.46
CA ARG A 172 20.92 9.16 2.81
C ARG A 172 19.73 9.10 3.76
N GLU A 173 18.58 9.61 3.33
CA GLU A 173 17.33 9.54 4.10
C GLU A 173 16.93 8.08 4.36
N LEU A 174 17.10 7.20 3.38
CA LEU A 174 16.87 5.77 3.53
C LEU A 174 17.81 5.13 4.56
N TYR A 175 19.11 5.43 4.50
CA TYR A 175 20.10 4.93 5.46
C TYR A 175 19.78 5.36 6.89
N GLU A 176 19.44 6.64 7.10
CA GLU A 176 19.05 7.17 8.41
C GLU A 176 17.79 6.48 8.96
N GLN A 177 16.82 6.15 8.10
CA GLN A 177 15.64 5.38 8.50
C GLN A 177 16.00 3.96 8.91
N MET A 178 16.91 3.30 8.18
CA MET A 178 17.39 1.96 8.52
C MET A 178 18.11 1.94 9.88
N GLU A 179 18.98 2.92 10.15
CA GLU A 179 19.63 3.05 11.47
C GLU A 179 18.63 3.26 12.61
N LYS A 180 17.63 4.13 12.42
CA LYS A 180 16.59 4.37 13.43
C LYS A 180 15.80 3.08 13.74
N ARG A 181 15.46 2.28 12.73
CA ARG A 181 14.77 1.00 12.91
C ARG A 181 15.63 -0.01 13.68
N LEU A 182 16.93 -0.09 13.37
CA LEU A 182 17.87 -0.94 14.10
C LEU A 182 17.98 -0.53 15.58
N GLN A 183 18.03 0.78 15.85
CA GLN A 183 18.05 1.31 17.22
C GLN A 183 16.75 1.02 17.97
N GLN A 184 15.59 1.17 17.33
CA GLN A 184 14.28 0.83 17.90
C GLN A 184 14.20 -0.66 18.25
N GLN A 185 14.57 -1.56 17.33
CA GLN A 185 14.59 -2.99 17.59
C GLN A 185 15.51 -3.37 18.77
N THR A 186 16.65 -2.69 18.88
CA THR A 186 17.57 -2.86 20.01
C THR A 186 16.91 -2.45 21.33
N LEU A 187 16.24 -1.28 21.37
CA LEU A 187 15.52 -0.83 22.57
C LEU A 187 14.36 -1.76 22.94
N ASP A 188 13.57 -2.20 21.96
CA ASP A 188 12.45 -3.12 22.20
C ASP A 188 12.92 -4.45 22.80
N SER A 189 14.11 -4.92 22.41
CA SER A 189 14.72 -6.11 23.00
C SER A 189 15.13 -5.92 24.46
N PHE A 190 15.51 -4.70 24.87
CA PHE A 190 15.86 -4.36 26.25
C PHE A 190 14.63 -4.32 27.18
N TRP A 191 13.47 -3.89 26.68
CA TRP A 191 12.26 -3.76 27.48
C TRP A 191 11.46 -5.05 27.62
N LYS A 192 11.86 -6.13 26.94
CA LYS A 192 11.28 -7.46 27.15
C LYS A 192 11.68 -7.99 28.52
N VAL A 193 10.74 -7.97 29.46
CA VAL A 193 10.88 -8.62 30.78
C VAL A 193 11.08 -10.12 30.58
N PRO A 194 12.13 -10.75 31.13
CA PRO A 194 12.28 -12.20 31.03
C PRO A 194 11.13 -12.88 31.78
N ALA A 195 10.44 -13.80 31.09
CA ALA A 195 9.43 -14.65 31.70
C ALA A 195 10.04 -15.40 32.89
N ASN A 196 9.43 -15.24 34.06
CA ASN A 196 9.79 -15.83 35.36
C ASN A 196 10.50 -17.19 35.26
N GLN A 197 11.73 -17.24 35.79
CA GLN A 197 12.29 -18.50 36.28
C GLN A 197 11.43 -18.98 37.45
N GLY A 198 10.97 -20.24 37.35
CA GLY A 198 10.02 -20.84 38.28
C GLY A 198 10.43 -20.70 39.74
N ILE A 199 9.55 -20.09 40.54
CA ILE A 199 9.65 -20.07 41.99
C ILE A 199 9.35 -21.49 42.48
N HIS A 200 10.38 -22.23 42.88
CA HIS A 200 10.25 -23.43 43.70
C HIS A 200 9.76 -23.02 45.09
N SER A 201 8.52 -23.37 45.44
CA SER A 201 8.02 -23.31 46.81
C SER A 201 8.58 -24.48 47.63
N PRO A 202 9.12 -24.27 48.85
CA PRO A 202 9.44 -25.37 49.75
C PRO A 202 8.16 -25.85 50.45
N LYS A 203 7.97 -27.17 50.49
CA LYS A 203 6.92 -27.82 51.29
C LYS A 203 7.28 -27.70 52.77
N LEU A 204 6.39 -27.11 53.57
CA LEU A 204 6.42 -27.17 55.02
C LEU A 204 5.97 -28.57 55.48
N GLY A 205 6.76 -29.17 56.37
CA GLY A 205 6.38 -30.30 57.22
C GLY A 205 6.19 -29.82 58.65
#